data_AF-A0A7J0GP71-F1
#
_entry.id   AF-A0A7J0GP71-F1
#
_cell.length_a   1.000
_cell.length_b   1.000
_cell.length_c   1.000
_cell.angle_alpha   90.00
_cell.angle_beta   90.00
_cell.angle_gamma   90.00
#
_symmetry.space_group_name_H-M   'P 1'
#
loop_
_entity.id
_entity.type
_entity.pdbx_description
1 polymer ?
#
loop_
_entity_poly.entity_id
_entity_poly.type
_entity_poly.pdbx_seq_one_letter_code
_entity_poly.pdbx_strand_id
1 'polypeptide(L)'
;MPAMMGKAKAQQRLIDNLEDEFGKVQREHHLPAGDFPNVEHFREVLSGYTFDKFEKLKPKMIQAVDDMLGYDIPDLLKSFRNPYD
;
A
#
# COMPACT_ATOMS: atom_id res chain seq x y z
N MET A 1 -12.76 -1.74 -9.36
CA MET A 1 -13.45 -2.89 -10.00
C MET A 1 -14.62 -2.41 -10.85
N PRO A 2 -14.96 -3.10 -11.96
CA PRO A 2 -16.12 -2.76 -12.78
C PRO A 2 -17.43 -2.85 -11.98
N ALA A 3 -18.31 -1.86 -12.10
CA ALA A 3 -19.53 -1.79 -11.28
C ALA A 3 -20.56 -2.89 -11.59
N MET A 4 -20.63 -3.36 -12.84
CA MET A 4 -21.75 -4.20 -13.31
C MET A 4 -21.32 -5.60 -13.79
N MET A 5 -20.37 -5.70 -14.74
CA MET A 5 -19.97 -6.99 -15.34
C MET A 5 -18.45 -7.07 -15.55
N GLY A 6 -17.90 -8.28 -15.55
CA GLY A 6 -16.47 -8.51 -15.83
C GLY A 6 -15.55 -8.43 -14.62
N LYS A 7 -16.11 -8.42 -13.40
CA LYS A 7 -15.38 -8.37 -12.13
C LYS A 7 -14.30 -9.46 -12.03
N ALA A 8 -14.67 -10.73 -12.22
CA ALA A 8 -13.72 -11.85 -12.20
C ALA A 8 -12.58 -11.69 -13.22
N LYS A 9 -12.90 -11.29 -14.45
CA LYS A 9 -11.88 -11.05 -15.50
C LYS A 9 -10.96 -9.89 -15.16
N ALA A 10 -11.50 -8.81 -14.58
CA ALA A 10 -10.71 -7.65 -14.14
C ALA A 10 -9.80 -8.00 -12.96
N GLN A 11 -10.29 -8.78 -11.99
CA GLN A 11 -9.49 -9.27 -10.87
C GLN A 11 -8.36 -10.17 -11.37
N GLN A 12 -8.66 -11.14 -12.24
CA GLN A 12 -7.63 -12.01 -12.80
C GLN A 12 -6.57 -11.20 -13.53
N ARG A 13 -6.97 -10.22 -14.36
CA ARG A 13 -6.03 -9.33 -15.04
C ARG A 13 -5.12 -8.55 -14.07
N LEU A 14 -5.66 -8.04 -12.97
CA LEU A 14 -4.88 -7.33 -11.95
C LEU A 14 -3.89 -8.26 -11.25
N ILE A 15 -4.32 -9.48 -10.95
CA ILE A 15 -3.48 -10.52 -10.37
C ILE A 15 -2.38 -10.89 -11.35
N ASP A 16 -2.68 -11.14 -12.63
CA ASP A 16 -1.71 -11.54 -13.65
C ASP A 16 -0.62 -10.48 -13.86
N ASN A 17 -1.00 -9.19 -13.87
CA ASN A 17 -0.09 -8.06 -14.10
C ASN A 17 0.36 -7.36 -12.80
N LEU A 18 0.38 -8.08 -11.67
CA LEU A 18 0.62 -7.50 -10.35
C LEU A 18 1.97 -6.75 -10.24
N GLU A 19 3.02 -7.23 -10.91
CA GLU A 19 4.33 -6.56 -10.99
C GLU A 19 4.23 -5.16 -11.60
N ASP A 20 3.49 -5.03 -12.70
CA ASP A 20 3.26 -3.75 -13.37
C ASP A 20 2.43 -2.81 -12.49
N GLU A 21 1.42 -3.34 -11.78
CA GLU A 21 0.63 -2.55 -10.85
C GLU A 21 1.49 -2.04 -9.67
N PHE A 22 2.40 -2.86 -9.14
CA PHE A 22 3.37 -2.41 -8.13
C PHE A 22 4.27 -1.31 -8.69
N GLY A 23 4.81 -1.49 -9.91
CA GLY A 23 5.65 -0.48 -10.55
C GLY A 23 4.93 0.83 -10.87
N LYS A 24 3.60 0.82 -11.04
CA LYS A 24 2.80 2.05 -11.14
C LYS A 24 2.68 2.75 -9.79
N VAL A 25 2.30 2.02 -8.74
CA VAL A 25 2.16 2.55 -7.38
C VAL A 25 3.49 3.13 -6.88
N GLN A 26 4.62 2.45 -7.13
CA GLN A 26 5.96 2.94 -6.83
C GLN A 26 6.22 4.32 -7.43
N ARG A 27 5.93 4.50 -8.72
CA ARG A 27 6.19 5.76 -9.44
C ARG A 27 5.22 6.86 -9.03
N GLU A 28 3.94 6.53 -8.86
CA GLU A 28 2.91 7.51 -8.52
C GLU A 28 3.08 8.07 -7.11
N HIS A 29 3.45 7.21 -6.16
CA HIS A 29 3.60 7.57 -4.74
C HIS A 29 5.05 7.72 -4.29
N HIS A 30 6.01 7.62 -5.21
CA HIS A 30 7.46 7.77 -4.94
C HIS A 30 7.97 6.80 -3.86
N LEU A 31 7.46 5.56 -3.88
CA LEU A 31 7.79 4.55 -2.88
C LEU A 31 9.01 3.72 -3.30
N PRO A 32 9.95 3.45 -2.39
CA PRO A 32 11.06 2.53 -2.64
C PRO A 32 10.59 1.12 -2.99
N ALA A 33 11.32 0.43 -3.87
CA ALA A 33 10.99 -0.94 -4.23
C ALA A 33 11.10 -1.93 -3.05
N GLY A 34 11.95 -1.63 -2.06
CA GLY A 34 12.14 -2.45 -0.86
C GLY A 34 10.92 -2.50 0.08
N ASP A 35 9.99 -1.55 -0.04
CA ASP A 35 8.79 -1.49 0.80
C ASP A 35 7.66 -2.40 0.27
N PHE A 36 7.84 -2.97 -0.93
CA PHE A 36 6.84 -3.82 -1.56
C PHE A 36 7.01 -5.29 -1.15
N PRO A 37 5.91 -6.03 -0.94
CA PRO A 37 5.96 -7.44 -0.61
C PRO A 37 6.45 -8.28 -1.81
N ASN A 38 6.84 -9.53 -1.55
CA ASN A 38 7.13 -10.50 -2.61
C ASN A 38 5.89 -10.70 -3.49
N VAL A 39 6.05 -10.50 -4.80
CA VAL A 39 4.93 -10.47 -5.75
C VAL A 39 4.20 -11.81 -5.83
N GLU A 40 4.93 -12.93 -5.89
CA GLU A 40 4.28 -14.24 -6.02
C GLU A 40 3.50 -14.62 -4.76
N HIS A 41 4.07 -14.36 -3.59
CA HIS A 41 3.33 -14.56 -2.34
C HIS A 41 2.09 -13.65 -2.27
N PHE A 42 2.20 -12.39 -2.69
CA PHE A 42 1.07 -11.47 -2.68
C PHE A 42 -0.02 -11.90 -3.68
N ARG A 43 0.37 -12.47 -4.83
CA ARG A 43 -0.54 -13.03 -5.85
C ARG A 43 -1.36 -14.19 -5.29
N GLU A 44 -0.71 -15.11 -4.57
CA GLU A 44 -1.37 -16.25 -3.91
C GLU A 44 -2.39 -15.76 -2.88
N VAL A 45 -1.99 -14.81 -2.03
CA VAL A 45 -2.87 -14.22 -1.02
C VAL A 45 -4.08 -13.55 -1.67
N LEU A 46 -3.87 -12.70 -2.68
CA LEU A 46 -4.95 -11.98 -3.39
C LEU A 46 -5.94 -12.90 -4.10
N SER A 47 -5.50 -14.08 -4.53
CA SER A 47 -6.36 -15.08 -5.18
C SER A 47 -7.48 -15.58 -4.25
N GLY A 48 -7.28 -15.50 -2.92
CA GLY A 48 -8.29 -15.84 -1.91
C GLY A 48 -9.33 -14.74 -1.62
N TYR A 49 -9.18 -13.54 -2.20
CA TYR A 49 -10.06 -12.39 -1.90
C TYR A 49 -11.00 -12.04 -3.06
N THR A 50 -12.05 -11.28 -2.73
CA THR A 50 -12.95 -10.66 -3.72
C THR A 50 -12.70 -9.15 -3.75
N PHE A 51 -12.14 -8.64 -4.85
CA PHE A 51 -11.65 -7.26 -4.89
C PHE A 51 -12.77 -6.22 -4.80
N ASP A 52 -14.02 -6.57 -5.15
CA ASP A 52 -15.17 -5.70 -4.97
C ASP A 52 -15.51 -5.38 -3.51
N LYS A 53 -14.99 -6.18 -2.57
CA LYS A 53 -15.17 -5.97 -1.13
C LYS A 53 -14.06 -5.12 -0.52
N PHE A 54 -13.04 -4.74 -1.29
CA PHE A 54 -12.00 -3.86 -0.78
C PHE A 54 -12.55 -2.47 -0.52
N GLU A 55 -12.13 -1.91 0.61
CA GLU A 55 -12.38 -0.52 0.94
C GLU A 55 -11.74 0.39 -0.12
N LYS A 56 -12.42 1.49 -0.43
CA LYS A 56 -11.82 2.53 -1.26
C LYS A 56 -10.68 3.18 -0.50
N LEU A 57 -9.69 3.68 -1.25
CA LEU A 57 -8.60 4.48 -0.68
C LEU A 57 -9.19 5.66 0.09
N LYS A 58 -8.71 5.88 1.32
CA LYS A 58 -9.11 6.98 2.19
C LYS A 58 -7.92 7.93 2.36
N PRO A 59 -7.81 9.01 1.58
CA PRO A 59 -6.63 9.89 1.59
C PRO A 59 -6.30 10.44 2.99
N LYS A 60 -7.33 10.73 3.80
CA LYS A 60 -7.15 11.18 5.19
C LYS A 60 -6.42 10.18 6.08
N MET A 61 -6.59 8.87 5.84
CA MET A 61 -5.89 7.84 6.62
C MET A 61 -4.42 7.76 6.23
N ILE A 62 -4.10 7.97 4.94
CA ILE A 62 -2.71 8.06 4.47
C ILE A 62 -2.05 9.29 5.08
N GLN A 63 -2.70 10.46 4.99
CA GLN A 63 -2.17 11.71 5.54
C GLN A 63 -1.86 11.59 7.03
N ALA A 64 -2.71 10.91 7.81
CA ALA A 64 -2.45 10.70 9.24
C ALA A 64 -1.18 9.86 9.49
N VAL A 65 -0.87 8.90 8.62
CA VAL A 65 0.38 8.12 8.70
C VAL A 65 1.57 8.96 8.26
N ASP A 66 1.43 9.75 7.19
CA ASP A 66 2.48 10.65 6.71
C ASP A 66 2.84 11.72 7.75
N ASP A 67 1.84 12.31 8.40
CA ASP A 67 2.02 13.29 9.48
C ASP A 67 2.73 12.65 10.69
N MET A 68 2.33 11.42 11.04
CA MET A 68 2.98 10.67 12.11
C MET A 68 4.47 10.40 11.80
N LEU A 69 4.80 10.01 10.58
CA LEU A 69 6.18 9.77 10.15
C LEU A 69 7.00 11.07 10.07
N GLY A 70 6.38 12.15 9.59
CA GLY A 70 7.05 13.43 9.32
C GLY A 70 7.23 14.33 10.55
N TYR A 71 6.33 14.25 11.53
CA TYR A 71 6.30 15.16 12.67
C TYR A 71 6.28 14.42 14.00
N ASP A 72 5.30 13.53 14.21
CA ASP A 72 5.06 12.95 15.54
C ASP A 72 6.23 12.07 16.01
N ILE A 73 6.77 11.22 15.14
CA ILE A 73 7.93 10.37 15.47
C ILE A 73 9.18 11.23 15.74
N PRO A 74 9.60 12.17 14.86
CA PRO A 74 10.72 13.07 15.16
C PRO A 74 10.56 13.85 16.47
N ASP A 75 9.36 14.34 16.76
CA ASP A 75 9.10 15.10 17.99
C ASP A 75 9.15 14.19 19.24
N LEU A 76 8.62 12.97 19.14
CA LEU A 76 8.79 11.95 20.16
C LEU A 76 10.28 11.65 20.39
N LEU A 77 11.08 11.51 19.33
CA LEU A 77 12.50 11.24 19.43
C LEU A 77 13.27 12.35 20.16
N LYS A 78 12.92 13.62 19.93
CA LYS A 78 13.50 14.77 20.67
C LYS A 78 13.18 14.74 22.16
N SER A 79 12.05 14.13 22.54
CA SER A 79 11.65 14.02 23.95
C SER A 79 12.47 12.98 24.73
N PHE A 80 13.10 12.02 24.03
CA PHE A 80 14.07 11.13 24.64
C PHE A 80 15.36 11.90 24.88
N ARG A 81 15.78 12.01 26.15
CA ARG A 81 17.14 12.47 26.45
C ARG A 81 18.15 11.57 25.77
N ASN A 82 19.20 12.18 25.21
CA ASN A 82 20.36 11.44 24.77
C ASN A 82 20.91 10.65 25.97
N PRO A 83 20.92 9.31 25.94
CA PRO A 83 21.45 8.51 27.06
C PRO A 83 22.97 8.63 27.20
N TYR A 84 23.63 9.36 26.30
CA TYR A 84 25.05 9.67 26.32
C TYR A 84 25.39 11.11 26.74
N ASP A 85 24.39 11.89 27.19
CA ASP A 85 24.60 13.14 27.96
C ASP A 85 24.53 12.90 29.47
#